data_AF-A0A0G1BBC6-F1
#
_entry.id   AF-A0A0G1BBC6-F1
#
_cell.length_a   1.000
_cell.length_b   1.000
_cell.length_c   1.000
_cell.angle_alpha   90.00
_cell.angle_beta   90.00
_cell.angle_gamma   90.00
#
_symmetry.space_group_name_H-M   'P 1'
#
loop_
_entity.id
_entity.type
_entity.pdbx_description
1 polymer ?
#
loop_
_entity_poly.entity_id
_entity_poly.type
_entity_poly.pdbx_seq_one_letter_code
_entity_poly.pdbx_strand_id
1 'polypeptide(L)'
;IRMAAAGGSEEGLKKGKGAITNALIGIFLVFGAWLIIDLILGNLLAPGFLPWSKFPQCQQALSAGRQGQSSQTSSGIISGASLTPVTLGEGASLRPFNSSASSGTYNQQIENYLKGANLNGIDSNRVRAIIQSESSGKPSVVSTDTDGKQSYGLMQIRLDTALLYNPSLKSLSDNQVAELLKNPQYNINIGTKYYADLLNKYKDPVLAHAAYNGGPGANNPSVNCPGLRRWQCLWDESGCYNTSKTDCLQNERTDHPGYGPTRRYIENIDKVYSSLVSKTQ
;
A
#
# COMPACT_ATOMS: atom_id res chain seq x y z
N ILE A 1 -39.06 0.15 21.01
CA ILE A 1 -37.75 -0.32 21.53
C ILE A 1 -37.88 -0.45 23.04
N ARG A 2 -38.16 -1.67 23.54
CA ARG A 2 -38.19 -1.96 24.98
C ARG A 2 -36.74 -2.23 25.40
N MET A 3 -36.10 -1.28 26.06
CA MET A 3 -34.79 -1.52 26.65
C MET A 3 -34.97 -2.46 27.84
N ALA A 4 -34.24 -3.57 27.82
CA ALA A 4 -34.13 -4.50 28.92
C ALA A 4 -33.58 -3.75 30.14
N ALA A 5 -34.47 -3.40 31.08
CA ALA A 5 -34.05 -3.01 32.41
C ALA A 5 -33.65 -4.29 33.14
N ALA A 6 -32.35 -4.57 33.17
CA ALA A 6 -31.77 -5.38 34.22
C ALA A 6 -32.24 -4.82 35.57
N GLY A 7 -32.68 -5.72 36.46
CA GLY A 7 -33.31 -5.38 37.73
C GLY A 7 -32.55 -4.29 38.48
N GLY A 8 -33.24 -3.22 38.86
CA GLY A 8 -32.60 -2.03 39.39
C GLY A 8 -33.43 -1.40 40.49
N SER A 9 -32.82 -1.32 41.68
CA SER A 9 -33.17 -0.38 42.72
C SER A 9 -33.25 1.05 42.16
N GLU A 10 -33.98 1.93 42.87
CA GLU A 10 -34.24 3.33 42.51
C GLU A 10 -32.95 4.12 42.14
N GLU A 11 -31.81 3.67 42.64
CA GLU A 11 -30.47 4.24 42.42
C GLU A 11 -29.90 3.95 41.03
N GLY A 12 -30.15 2.76 40.44
CA GLY A 12 -29.75 2.44 39.08
C GLY A 12 -30.51 3.25 38.03
N LEU A 13 -31.76 3.58 38.33
CA LEU A 13 -32.64 4.37 37.47
C LEU A 13 -32.22 5.85 37.44
N LYS A 14 -31.74 6.40 38.56
CA LYS A 14 -31.16 7.76 38.63
C LYS A 14 -29.82 7.85 37.89
N LYS A 15 -28.95 6.85 38.05
CA LYS A 15 -27.64 6.79 37.36
C LYS A 15 -27.80 6.64 35.84
N GLY A 16 -28.75 5.83 35.39
CA GLY A 16 -29.09 5.67 33.97
C GLY A 16 -29.60 6.96 33.32
N LYS A 17 -30.47 7.71 34.01
CA LYS A 17 -30.94 9.02 33.51
C LYS A 17 -29.80 10.03 33.37
N GLY A 18 -28.90 10.11 34.35
CA GLY A 18 -27.74 11.00 34.29
C GLY A 18 -26.79 10.69 33.13
N ALA A 19 -26.54 9.41 32.85
CA ALA A 19 -25.71 8.99 31.73
C ALA A 19 -26.31 9.40 30.37
N ILE A 20 -27.62 9.23 30.19
CA ILE A 20 -28.31 9.62 28.95
C ILE A 20 -28.31 11.14 28.78
N THR A 21 -28.58 11.90 29.85
CA THR A 21 -28.55 13.37 29.79
C THR A 21 -27.16 13.89 29.43
N ASN A 22 -26.10 13.34 30.02
CA ASN A 22 -24.72 13.76 29.72
C ASN A 22 -24.31 13.40 28.28
N ALA A 23 -24.75 12.25 27.77
CA ALA A 23 -24.50 11.87 26.38
C ALA A 23 -25.20 12.83 25.39
N LEU A 24 -26.45 13.22 25.68
CA LEU A 24 -27.18 14.19 24.86
C LEU A 24 -26.50 15.56 24.87
N ILE A 25 -26.08 16.04 26.04
CA ILE A 25 -25.32 17.30 26.15
C ILE A 25 -24.03 17.23 25.32
N GLY A 26 -23.29 16.13 25.39
CA GLY A 26 -22.07 15.92 24.60
C GLY A 26 -22.33 15.98 23.09
N ILE A 27 -23.42 15.36 22.61
CA ILE A 27 -23.80 15.40 21.19
C ILE A 27 -24.12 16.83 20.75
N PHE A 28 -24.87 17.59 21.55
CA PHE A 28 -25.18 18.99 21.23
C PHE A 28 -23.93 19.88 21.24
N LEU A 29 -22.97 19.65 22.14
CA LEU A 29 -21.71 20.39 22.16
C LEU A 29 -20.87 20.13 20.93
N VAL A 30 -20.71 18.86 20.53
CA VAL A 30 -19.94 18.49 19.32
C VAL A 30 -20.62 19.04 18.07
N PHE A 31 -21.95 18.92 17.96
CA PHE A 31 -22.70 19.43 16.83
C PHE A 31 -22.70 20.96 16.77
N GLY A 32 -22.84 21.63 17.92
CA GLY A 32 -22.74 23.09 18.02
C GLY A 32 -21.35 23.61 17.66
N ALA A 33 -20.29 22.97 18.16
CA ALA A 33 -18.92 23.31 17.79
C ALA A 33 -18.66 23.12 16.28
N TRP A 34 -19.19 22.04 15.69
CA TRP A 34 -19.09 21.78 14.26
C TRP A 34 -19.80 22.85 13.43
N LEU A 35 -21.03 23.25 13.79
CA LEU A 35 -21.76 24.31 13.10
C LEU A 35 -21.09 25.68 13.20
N ILE A 36 -20.46 26.00 14.33
CA ILE A 36 -19.72 27.26 14.50
C ILE A 36 -18.50 27.29 13.58
N ILE A 37 -17.74 26.19 13.49
CA ILE A 37 -16.59 26.09 12.59
C ILE A 37 -17.04 26.23 11.14
N ASP A 38 -18.11 25.52 10.75
CA ASP A 38 -18.66 25.55 9.39
C ASP A 38 -19.17 26.96 9.02
N LEU A 39 -19.81 27.67 9.96
CA LEU A 39 -20.28 29.04 9.78
C LEU A 39 -19.13 30.06 9.65
N ILE A 40 -18.08 29.92 10.46
CA ILE A 40 -16.90 30.81 10.39
C ILE A 40 -16.15 30.57 9.07
N LEU A 41 -15.92 29.31 8.68
CA LEU A 41 -15.24 28.98 7.43
C LEU A 41 -16.06 29.40 6.21
N GLY A 42 -17.39 29.29 6.26
CA GLY A 42 -18.27 29.69 5.17
C GLY A 42 -18.40 31.21 4.98
N ASN A 43 -18.31 32.01 6.05
CA ASN A 43 -18.48 33.46 5.98
C ASN A 43 -17.17 34.26 5.94
N LEU A 44 -16.06 33.73 6.46
CA LEU A 44 -14.76 34.43 6.47
C LEU A 44 -13.92 34.12 5.21
N LEU A 45 -14.23 33.05 4.47
CA LEU A 45 -13.51 32.63 3.27
C LEU A 45 -14.45 32.70 2.04
N ALA A 46 -14.41 33.82 1.32
CA ALA A 46 -15.08 33.97 0.03
C ALA A 46 -14.37 33.19 -1.11
N PRO A 47 -14.98 33.12 -2.30
CA PRO A 47 -15.47 31.89 -2.93
C PRO A 47 -14.34 30.91 -3.30
N GLY A 48 -14.43 29.69 -2.79
CA GLY A 48 -13.46 28.62 -3.08
C GLY A 48 -13.36 27.53 -2.03
N PHE A 49 -14.02 27.70 -0.88
CA PHE A 49 -14.09 26.64 0.12
C PHE A 49 -15.00 25.51 -0.36
N LEU A 50 -14.39 24.40 -0.78
CA LEU A 50 -15.10 23.18 -1.11
C LEU A 50 -15.45 22.46 0.21
N PRO A 51 -16.73 22.19 0.49
CA PRO A 51 -17.08 21.38 1.65
C PRO A 51 -16.38 20.03 1.52
N TRP A 52 -15.78 19.53 2.59
CA TRP A 52 -14.99 18.29 2.64
C TRP A 52 -15.75 17.03 2.16
N SER A 53 -17.06 17.13 2.01
CA SER A 53 -17.95 16.11 1.43
C SER A 53 -18.07 16.17 -0.10
N LYS A 54 -17.46 17.16 -0.76
CA LYS A 54 -17.46 17.33 -2.22
C LYS A 54 -16.05 17.50 -2.73
N PHE A 55 -15.48 16.41 -3.23
CA PHE A 55 -14.24 16.46 -4.00
C PHE A 55 -14.53 17.03 -5.40
N PRO A 56 -13.68 17.93 -5.93
CA PRO A 56 -13.84 18.42 -7.28
C PRO A 56 -13.60 17.26 -8.26
N GLN A 57 -14.51 17.09 -9.21
CA GLN A 57 -14.32 16.18 -10.34
C GLN A 57 -13.18 16.75 -11.20
N CYS A 58 -12.08 16.01 -11.35
CA CYS A 58 -10.99 16.43 -12.23
C CYS A 58 -11.51 16.55 -13.67
N GLN A 59 -11.54 17.77 -14.22
CA GLN A 59 -11.66 17.97 -15.65
C GLN A 59 -10.42 17.37 -16.32
N GLN A 60 -10.66 16.45 -17.26
CA GLN A 60 -9.62 15.74 -18.00
C GLN A 60 -8.65 16.74 -18.64
N ALA A 61 -7.36 16.41 -18.57
CA ALA A 61 -6.31 17.20 -19.20
C ALA A 61 -6.59 17.33 -20.70
N LEU A 62 -6.49 18.57 -21.19
CA LEU A 62 -6.60 18.94 -22.59
C LEU A 62 -5.69 18.05 -23.45
N SER A 63 -6.30 17.27 -24.33
CA SER A 63 -5.61 16.52 -25.38
C SER A 63 -5.00 17.52 -26.38
N ALA A 64 -3.71 17.82 -26.19
CA ALA A 64 -2.91 18.49 -27.22
C ALA A 64 -2.72 17.53 -28.39
N GLY A 65 -3.35 17.87 -29.51
CA GLY A 65 -3.29 17.10 -30.74
C GLY A 65 -1.87 16.96 -31.27
N ARG A 66 -1.55 15.75 -31.73
CA ARG A 66 -0.66 15.55 -32.87
C ARG A 66 -1.38 14.73 -33.91
N GLN A 67 -1.69 15.40 -35.02
CA GLN A 67 -2.01 14.75 -36.28
C GLN A 67 -0.80 13.93 -36.75
N GLY A 68 -1.07 12.73 -37.23
CA GLY A 68 -0.08 11.81 -37.78
C GLY A 68 -0.78 10.74 -38.60
N GLN A 69 -1.04 11.10 -39.85
CA GLN A 69 -1.54 10.37 -41.02
C GLN A 69 -1.70 8.85 -40.99
N SER A 70 -2.85 8.45 -41.53
CA SER A 70 -3.18 7.15 -42.10
C SER A 70 -2.22 6.71 -43.21
N SER A 71 -1.98 5.40 -43.30
CA SER A 71 -1.90 4.72 -44.60
C SER A 71 -2.41 3.29 -44.44
N GLN A 72 -3.51 3.01 -45.15
CA GLN A 72 -4.03 1.68 -45.39
C GLN A 72 -3.19 0.99 -46.47
N THR A 73 -2.94 -0.31 -46.31
CA THR A 73 -2.98 -1.26 -47.42
C THR A 73 -3.57 -2.59 -46.95
N SER A 74 -4.12 -3.30 -47.93
CA SER A 74 -5.27 -4.20 -47.87
C SER A 74 -4.94 -5.70 -47.77
N SER A 75 -5.95 -6.45 -47.29
CA SER A 75 -6.36 -7.81 -47.72
C SER A 75 -5.61 -9.06 -47.23
N GLY A 76 -6.30 -9.87 -46.41
CA GLY A 76 -6.67 -11.23 -46.83
C GLY A 76 -6.18 -12.44 -46.01
N ILE A 77 -7.16 -13.15 -45.43
CA ILE A 77 -7.22 -14.60 -45.11
C ILE A 77 -6.99 -15.04 -43.65
N ILE A 78 -8.04 -15.67 -43.13
CA ILE A 78 -8.20 -16.36 -41.84
C ILE A 78 -7.58 -17.76 -41.92
N SER A 79 -6.64 -18.08 -41.03
CA SER A 79 -6.54 -19.39 -40.36
C SER A 79 -5.37 -19.44 -39.40
N GLY A 80 -5.62 -19.99 -38.20
CA GLY A 80 -4.57 -20.51 -37.32
C GLY A 80 -4.36 -19.65 -36.07
N ALA A 81 -4.78 -20.20 -34.93
CA ALA A 81 -4.51 -19.66 -33.61
C ALA A 81 -3.00 -19.41 -33.38
N SER A 82 -2.66 -18.21 -32.93
CA SER A 82 -1.43 -17.93 -32.21
C SER A 82 -1.66 -16.74 -31.29
N LEU A 83 -1.54 -17.00 -29.99
CA LEU A 83 -1.65 -15.99 -28.94
C LEU A 83 -0.52 -14.98 -29.15
N THR A 84 -0.83 -13.81 -29.67
CA THR A 84 0.09 -12.68 -29.62
C THR A 84 0.18 -12.17 -28.17
N PRO A 85 1.38 -11.79 -27.69
CA PRO A 85 1.48 -11.16 -26.39
C PRO A 85 0.80 -9.79 -26.48
N VAL A 86 -0.15 -9.55 -25.57
CA VAL A 86 -0.71 -8.23 -25.30
C VAL A 86 0.47 -7.29 -25.00
N THR A 87 0.63 -6.26 -25.82
CA THR A 87 1.51 -5.14 -25.56
C THR A 87 0.97 -4.40 -24.33
N LEU A 88 1.63 -4.60 -23.19
CA LEU A 88 1.40 -3.84 -21.96
C LEU A 88 1.69 -2.37 -22.23
N GLY A 89 0.69 -1.51 -21.98
CA GLY A 89 0.86 -0.07 -21.96
C GLY A 89 1.90 0.33 -20.89
N GLU A 90 2.80 1.22 -21.28
CA GLU A 90 3.81 1.84 -20.43
C GLU A 90 3.15 2.61 -19.28
N GLY A 91 3.05 2.00 -18.09
CA GLY A 91 2.43 2.65 -16.92
C GLY A 91 2.97 2.22 -15.55
N ALA A 92 3.82 1.19 -15.48
CA ALA A 92 4.52 0.86 -14.25
C ALA A 92 5.90 0.29 -14.61
N SER A 93 6.91 1.16 -14.65
CA SER A 93 8.31 0.74 -14.78
C SER A 93 8.75 0.06 -13.49
N LEU A 94 8.44 -1.23 -13.35
CA LEU A 94 9.28 -2.11 -12.56
C LEU A 94 10.57 -2.29 -13.36
N ARG A 95 11.70 -1.97 -12.73
CA ARG A 95 13.02 -2.24 -13.32
C ARG A 95 13.05 -3.71 -13.74
N PRO A 96 13.46 -4.04 -14.97
CA PRO A 96 13.61 -5.43 -15.37
C PRO A 96 14.50 -6.15 -14.34
N PHE A 97 14.18 -7.42 -14.06
CA PHE A 97 15.00 -8.29 -13.22
C PHE A 97 16.40 -8.34 -13.85
N ASN A 98 17.26 -7.43 -13.40
CA ASN A 98 18.63 -7.43 -13.82
C ASN A 98 19.26 -8.60 -13.07
N SER A 99 19.86 -9.54 -13.80
CA SER A 99 20.65 -10.65 -13.27
C SER A 99 21.84 -10.19 -12.39
N SER A 100 21.95 -8.89 -12.11
CA SER A 100 22.83 -8.24 -11.14
C SER A 100 22.67 -8.71 -9.70
N ALA A 101 21.61 -9.44 -9.34
CA ALA A 101 21.61 -10.23 -8.09
C ALA A 101 22.76 -11.28 -8.06
N SER A 102 23.45 -11.46 -9.18
CA SER A 102 24.66 -12.28 -9.32
C SER A 102 25.94 -11.48 -9.63
N SER A 103 25.95 -10.15 -9.53
CA SER A 103 27.25 -9.44 -9.52
C SER A 103 27.85 -9.59 -8.12
N GLY A 104 29.10 -10.05 -8.03
CA GLY A 104 29.78 -10.20 -6.73
C GLY A 104 29.75 -8.91 -5.92
N THR A 105 29.78 -7.76 -6.60
CA THR A 105 29.70 -6.41 -6.01
C THR A 105 28.38 -6.12 -5.33
N TYR A 106 27.23 -6.47 -5.93
CA TYR A 106 25.91 -6.24 -5.30
C TYR A 106 25.78 -7.05 -4.01
N ASN A 107 26.09 -8.34 -4.08
CA ASN A 107 25.97 -9.23 -2.92
C ASN A 107 26.90 -8.77 -1.79
N GLN A 108 28.15 -8.41 -2.09
CA GLN A 108 29.08 -7.89 -1.09
C GLN A 108 28.60 -6.57 -0.47
N GLN A 109 28.01 -5.68 -1.27
CA GLN A 109 27.44 -4.43 -0.76
C GLN A 109 26.28 -4.70 0.20
N ILE A 110 25.36 -5.60 -0.14
CA ILE A 110 24.26 -5.97 0.77
C ILE A 110 24.81 -6.61 2.04
N GLU A 111 25.77 -7.54 1.95
CA GLU A 111 26.41 -8.14 3.14
C GLU A 111 26.99 -7.07 4.07
N ASN A 112 27.63 -6.04 3.51
CA ASN A 112 28.16 -4.93 4.31
C ASN A 112 27.07 -4.14 5.03
N TYR A 113 25.88 -3.99 4.43
CA TYR A 113 24.74 -3.34 5.08
C TYR A 113 24.11 -4.21 6.17
N LEU A 114 24.04 -5.51 5.94
CA LEU A 114 23.52 -6.47 6.93
C LEU A 114 24.46 -6.61 8.12
N LYS A 115 25.77 -6.43 7.93
CA LYS A 115 26.77 -6.45 9.00
C LYS A 115 26.49 -5.34 10.01
N GLY A 116 26.10 -5.75 11.23
CA GLY A 116 25.78 -4.83 12.34
C GLY A 116 24.35 -4.32 12.34
N ALA A 117 23.53 -4.67 11.34
CA ALA A 117 22.09 -4.47 11.42
C ALA A 117 21.45 -5.54 12.32
N ASN A 118 20.47 -5.14 13.13
CA ASN A 118 19.59 -6.06 13.82
C ASN A 118 18.48 -6.49 12.86
N LEU A 119 18.49 -7.78 12.47
CA LEU A 119 17.52 -8.34 11.54
C LEU A 119 16.23 -8.81 12.23
N ASN A 120 16.10 -8.65 13.55
CA ASN A 120 14.90 -8.97 14.33
C ASN A 120 14.38 -10.40 14.09
N GLY A 121 15.31 -11.37 13.97
CA GLY A 121 14.99 -12.78 13.73
C GLY A 121 14.58 -13.13 12.30
N ILE A 122 14.67 -12.18 11.36
CA ILE A 122 14.41 -12.42 9.94
C ILE A 122 15.65 -12.98 9.27
N ASP A 123 15.46 -14.02 8.48
CA ASP A 123 16.49 -14.63 7.64
C ASP A 123 17.17 -13.58 6.73
N SER A 124 18.50 -13.58 6.69
CA SER A 124 19.29 -12.58 5.95
C SER A 124 19.06 -12.63 4.43
N ASN A 125 18.82 -13.81 3.85
CA ASN A 125 18.48 -13.93 2.43
C ASN A 125 17.10 -13.34 2.14
N ARG A 126 16.16 -13.44 3.08
CA ARG A 126 14.85 -12.77 2.97
C ARG A 126 14.99 -11.26 3.04
N VAL A 127 15.80 -10.74 3.97
CA VAL A 127 16.09 -9.30 4.03
C VAL A 127 16.74 -8.82 2.72
N ARG A 128 17.67 -9.58 2.15
CA ARG A 128 18.26 -9.28 0.84
C ARG A 128 17.23 -9.25 -0.28
N ALA A 129 16.31 -10.22 -0.32
CA ALA A 129 15.24 -10.26 -1.32
C ALA A 129 14.31 -9.05 -1.21
N ILE A 130 13.94 -8.64 0.01
CA ILE A 130 13.17 -7.42 0.25
C ILE A 130 13.94 -6.19 -0.25
N ILE A 131 15.20 -6.00 0.17
CA ILE A 131 16.03 -4.85 -0.25
C ILE A 131 16.18 -4.79 -1.77
N GLN A 132 16.34 -5.94 -2.43
CA GLN A 132 16.42 -6.02 -3.88
C GLN A 132 15.13 -5.52 -4.55
N SER A 133 13.97 -5.96 -4.06
CA SER A 133 12.65 -5.55 -4.59
C SER A 133 12.34 -4.08 -4.31
N GLU A 134 12.73 -3.57 -3.13
CA GLU A 134 12.38 -2.22 -2.67
C GLU A 134 13.27 -1.13 -3.28
N SER A 135 14.59 -1.34 -3.31
CA SER A 135 15.54 -0.28 -3.69
C SER A 135 16.61 -0.71 -4.68
N SER A 136 16.62 -1.99 -5.07
CA SER A 136 17.75 -2.60 -5.77
C SER A 136 19.08 -2.37 -5.04
N GLY A 137 19.05 -2.38 -3.70
CA GLY A 137 20.24 -2.18 -2.84
C GLY A 137 20.77 -0.75 -2.74
N LYS A 138 19.98 0.25 -3.15
CA LYS A 138 20.39 1.66 -3.12
C LYS A 138 19.87 2.34 -1.85
N PRO A 139 20.75 2.79 -0.93
CA PRO A 139 20.33 3.27 0.39
C PRO A 139 19.70 4.66 0.39
N SER A 140 19.78 5.41 -0.71
CA SER A 140 19.25 6.77 -0.83
C SER A 140 18.00 6.88 -1.71
N VAL A 141 17.39 5.75 -2.09
CA VAL A 141 16.15 5.76 -2.89
C VAL A 141 15.03 6.43 -2.11
N VAL A 142 14.33 7.33 -2.79
CA VAL A 142 13.07 7.91 -2.33
C VAL A 142 12.03 7.59 -3.39
N SER A 143 10.91 7.01 -2.98
CA SER A 143 9.76 6.77 -3.85
C SER A 143 8.54 7.48 -3.29
N THR A 144 7.57 7.77 -4.17
CA THR A 144 6.26 8.28 -3.79
C THR A 144 5.25 7.16 -3.97
N ASP A 145 4.57 6.80 -2.89
CA ASP A 145 3.51 5.80 -2.85
C ASP A 145 2.24 6.32 -3.56
N THR A 146 1.31 5.41 -3.83
CA THR A 146 0.02 5.73 -4.46
C THR A 146 -0.86 6.66 -3.61
N ASP A 147 -0.63 6.71 -2.29
CA ASP A 147 -1.29 7.65 -1.36
C ASP A 147 -0.57 9.00 -1.25
N GLY A 148 0.45 9.24 -2.09
CA GLY A 148 1.22 10.49 -2.14
C GLY A 148 2.29 10.63 -1.07
N LYS A 149 2.42 9.67 -0.15
CA LYS A 149 3.46 9.67 0.88
C LYS A 149 4.78 9.14 0.32
N GLN A 150 5.88 9.42 1.02
CA GLN A 150 7.21 9.01 0.61
C GLN A 150 7.74 7.83 1.44
N SER A 151 8.50 6.97 0.77
CA SER A 151 9.25 5.86 1.33
C SER A 151 10.75 6.03 1.08
N TYR A 152 11.59 5.63 2.03
CA TYR A 152 13.01 5.96 2.04
C TYR A 152 13.90 4.71 2.21
N GLY A 153 15.03 4.73 1.51
CA GLY A 153 16.17 3.85 1.74
C GLY A 153 16.00 2.41 1.29
N LEU A 154 16.83 1.52 1.85
CA LEU A 154 17.03 0.15 1.37
C LEU A 154 15.75 -0.70 1.35
N MET A 155 14.93 -0.58 2.39
CA MET A 155 13.68 -1.31 2.60
C MET A 155 12.44 -0.41 2.42
N GLN A 156 12.61 0.78 1.84
CA GLN A 156 11.53 1.73 1.51
C GLN A 156 10.57 1.98 2.68
N ILE A 157 11.11 2.52 3.77
CA ILE A 157 10.37 2.78 5.01
C ILE A 157 9.71 4.16 4.94
N ARG A 158 8.44 4.24 5.32
CA ARG A 158 7.69 5.49 5.47
C ARG A 158 7.92 6.14 6.83
N LEU A 159 7.72 7.45 6.92
CA LEU A 159 7.85 8.20 8.18
C LEU A 159 6.89 7.71 9.26
N ASP A 160 5.62 7.43 8.90
CA ASP A 160 4.61 6.91 9.83
C ASP A 160 5.01 5.54 10.41
N THR A 161 5.55 4.65 9.57
CA THR A 161 6.15 3.39 10.02
C THR A 161 7.35 3.61 10.93
N ALA A 162 8.27 4.51 10.59
CA ALA A 162 9.43 4.79 11.42
C ALA A 162 9.03 5.30 12.83
N LEU A 163 8.06 6.20 12.90
CA LEU A 163 7.52 6.73 14.17
C LEU A 163 6.80 5.65 15.00
N LEU A 164 6.15 4.69 14.35
CA LEU A 164 5.51 3.56 15.03
C LEU A 164 6.55 2.68 15.75
N TYR A 165 7.67 2.37 15.09
CA TYR A 165 8.72 1.49 15.63
C TYR A 165 9.82 2.21 16.42
N ASN A 166 9.87 3.53 16.34
CA ASN A 166 10.71 4.37 17.17
C ASN A 166 10.00 5.69 17.53
N PRO A 167 9.16 5.68 18.58
CA PRO A 167 8.42 6.87 19.00
C PRO A 167 9.29 8.06 19.43
N SER A 168 10.58 7.83 19.75
CA SER A 168 11.52 8.92 20.09
C SER A 168 11.75 9.88 18.92
N LEU A 169 11.47 9.45 17.68
CA LEU A 169 11.58 10.28 16.48
C LEU A 169 10.57 11.44 16.43
N LYS A 170 9.54 11.43 17.28
CA LYS A 170 8.51 12.50 17.32
C LYS A 170 9.08 13.88 17.66
N SER A 171 10.29 13.95 18.24
CA SER A 171 10.98 15.21 18.52
C SER A 171 11.79 15.75 17.33
N LEU A 172 11.87 15.00 16.23
CA LEU A 172 12.58 15.37 15.02
C LEU A 172 11.60 15.85 13.94
N SER A 173 12.08 16.70 13.05
CA SER A 173 11.36 17.05 11.82
C SER A 173 11.33 15.89 10.83
N ASP A 174 10.34 15.88 9.94
CA ASP A 174 10.21 14.89 8.87
C ASP A 174 11.49 14.75 8.02
N ASN A 175 12.16 15.87 7.72
CA ASN A 175 13.43 15.86 7.00
C ASN A 175 14.55 15.15 7.78
N GLN A 176 14.64 15.37 9.09
CA GLN A 176 15.62 14.68 9.93
C GLN A 176 15.34 13.17 9.97
N VAL A 177 14.07 12.77 10.08
CA VAL A 177 13.70 11.35 10.03
C VAL A 177 14.00 10.75 8.65
N ALA A 178 13.70 11.46 7.56
CA ALA A 178 13.99 11.02 6.20
C ALA A 178 15.50 10.80 5.98
N GLU A 179 16.36 11.69 6.49
CA GLU A 179 17.82 11.50 6.42
C GLU A 179 18.29 10.29 7.26
N LEU A 180 17.72 10.08 8.45
CA LEU A 180 18.01 8.87 9.24
C LEU A 180 17.61 7.59 8.49
N LEU A 181 16.49 7.60 7.78
CA LEU A 181 16.04 6.45 6.99
C LEU A 181 16.90 6.18 5.75
N LYS A 182 17.79 7.08 5.35
CA LYS A 182 18.81 6.81 4.31
C LYS A 182 20.06 6.12 4.87
N ASN A 183 20.22 6.07 6.20
CA ASN A 183 21.28 5.27 6.83
C ASN A 183 20.95 3.76 6.65
N PRO A 184 21.85 2.96 6.04
CA PRO A 184 21.59 1.55 5.75
C PRO A 184 21.16 0.71 6.96
N GLN A 185 21.94 0.77 8.05
CA GLN A 185 21.70 -0.05 9.23
C GLN A 185 20.41 0.37 9.93
N TYR A 186 20.18 1.67 10.09
CA TYR A 186 18.95 2.18 10.69
C TYR A 186 17.70 1.77 9.89
N ASN A 187 17.76 1.92 8.57
CA ASN A 187 16.69 1.54 7.67
C ASN A 187 16.37 0.04 7.75
N ILE A 188 17.39 -0.81 7.71
CA ILE A 188 17.23 -2.26 7.85
C ILE A 188 16.63 -2.62 9.22
N ASN A 189 17.09 -1.98 10.29
CA ASN A 189 16.58 -2.25 11.64
C ASN A 189 15.08 -1.94 11.77
N ILE A 190 14.63 -0.80 11.23
CA ILE A 190 13.19 -0.44 11.26
C ILE A 190 12.40 -1.34 10.31
N GLY A 191 12.88 -1.56 9.09
CA GLY A 191 12.21 -2.40 8.10
C GLY A 191 12.04 -3.84 8.54
N THR A 192 13.06 -4.43 9.17
CA THR A 192 12.97 -5.80 9.68
C THR A 192 12.10 -5.90 10.92
N LYS A 193 12.03 -4.88 11.79
CA LYS A 193 11.01 -4.83 12.86
C LYS A 193 9.59 -4.85 12.27
N TYR A 194 9.33 -3.98 11.29
CA TYR A 194 8.02 -3.94 10.63
C TYR A 194 7.67 -5.26 9.97
N TYR A 195 8.60 -5.83 9.20
CA TYR A 195 8.38 -7.12 8.55
C TYR A 195 8.21 -8.27 9.56
N ALA A 196 8.96 -8.27 10.67
CA ALA A 196 8.81 -9.27 11.72
C ALA A 196 7.42 -9.23 12.37
N ASP A 197 6.86 -8.05 12.61
CA ASP A 197 5.49 -7.92 13.13
C ASP A 197 4.45 -8.43 12.13
N LEU A 198 4.62 -8.17 10.84
CA LEU A 198 3.76 -8.74 9.80
C LEU A 198 3.87 -10.26 9.73
N LEU A 199 5.09 -10.81 9.75
CA LEU A 199 5.32 -12.25 9.74
C LEU A 199 4.75 -12.90 11.00
N ASN A 200 4.89 -12.26 12.15
CA ASN A 200 4.31 -12.72 13.41
C ASN A 200 2.78 -12.69 13.39
N LYS A 201 2.18 -11.69 12.76
CA LYS A 201 0.73 -11.56 12.61
C LYS A 201 0.16 -12.63 11.69
N TYR A 202 0.76 -12.84 10.52
CA TYR A 202 0.19 -13.71 9.49
C TYR A 202 0.71 -15.14 9.51
N LYS A 203 1.85 -15.41 10.15
CA LYS A 203 2.52 -16.73 10.21
C LYS A 203 2.82 -17.34 8.83
N ASP A 204 2.83 -16.49 7.80
CA ASP A 204 3.00 -16.87 6.41
C ASP A 204 3.81 -15.76 5.72
N PRO A 205 4.99 -16.07 5.14
CA PRO A 205 5.82 -15.07 4.48
C PRO A 205 5.16 -14.42 3.26
N VAL A 206 4.34 -15.15 2.49
CA VAL A 206 3.62 -14.60 1.33
C VAL A 206 2.64 -13.52 1.80
N LEU A 207 1.89 -13.80 2.87
CA LEU A 207 0.99 -12.81 3.46
C LEU A 207 1.73 -11.63 4.09
N ALA A 208 2.91 -11.87 4.68
CA ALA A 208 3.74 -10.80 5.20
C ALA A 208 4.26 -9.89 4.07
N HIS A 209 4.76 -10.44 2.96
CA HIS A 209 5.18 -9.66 1.79
C HIS A 209 4.00 -8.86 1.20
N ALA A 210 2.82 -9.49 1.10
CA ALA A 210 1.61 -8.84 0.62
C ALA A 210 1.25 -7.62 1.47
N ALA A 211 1.31 -7.76 2.80
CA ALA A 211 1.03 -6.67 3.72
C ALA A 211 2.13 -5.62 3.79
N TYR A 212 3.38 -6.00 3.55
CA TYR A 212 4.51 -5.08 3.53
C TYR A 212 4.38 -4.11 2.34
N ASN A 213 4.13 -4.64 1.15
CA ASN A 213 4.01 -3.85 -0.08
C ASN A 213 2.62 -3.23 -0.29
N GLY A 214 1.55 -4.00 -0.14
CA GLY A 214 0.17 -3.56 -0.39
C GLY A 214 -0.55 -2.99 0.84
N GLY A 215 0.16 -2.88 1.97
CA GLY A 215 -0.41 -2.57 3.29
C GLY A 215 -1.22 -3.74 3.88
N PRO A 216 -1.49 -3.75 5.20
CA PRO A 216 -2.22 -4.84 5.86
C PRO A 216 -3.59 -5.14 5.25
N GLY A 217 -4.25 -4.14 4.67
CA GLY A 217 -5.55 -4.27 4.00
C GLY A 217 -5.51 -5.15 2.75
N ALA A 218 -4.34 -5.36 2.13
CA ALA A 218 -4.17 -6.31 1.02
C ALA A 218 -4.65 -7.72 1.39
N ASN A 219 -4.47 -8.11 2.67
CA ASN A 219 -4.84 -9.42 3.19
C ASN A 219 -6.28 -9.51 3.68
N ASN A 220 -7.08 -8.44 3.59
CA ASN A 220 -8.50 -8.53 3.89
C ASN A 220 -9.21 -9.45 2.87
N PRO A 221 -10.35 -10.06 3.22
CA PRO A 221 -11.16 -10.79 2.25
C PRO A 221 -11.56 -9.91 1.06
N SER A 222 -11.53 -10.48 -0.15
CA SER A 222 -12.03 -9.81 -1.35
C SER A 222 -13.55 -9.83 -1.37
N VAL A 223 -14.14 -8.71 -1.77
CA VAL A 223 -15.58 -8.60 -2.02
C VAL A 223 -15.99 -9.19 -3.38
N ASN A 224 -15.08 -9.14 -4.37
CA ASN A 224 -15.35 -9.58 -5.75
C ASN A 224 -14.95 -11.04 -6.01
N CYS A 225 -14.05 -11.58 -5.19
CA CYS A 225 -13.57 -12.95 -5.29
C CYS A 225 -13.74 -13.70 -3.94
N PRO A 226 -14.91 -14.29 -3.67
CA PRO A 226 -15.14 -15.05 -2.45
C PRO A 226 -14.07 -16.12 -2.20
N GLY A 227 -13.56 -16.18 -0.97
CA GLY A 227 -12.49 -17.10 -0.57
C GLY A 227 -11.07 -16.62 -0.85
N LEU A 228 -10.90 -15.54 -1.61
CA LEU A 228 -9.60 -14.91 -1.85
C LEU A 228 -9.40 -13.66 -0.99
N ARG A 229 -8.14 -13.28 -0.78
CA ARG A 229 -7.76 -11.96 -0.26
C ARG A 229 -7.84 -10.90 -1.36
N ARG A 230 -7.92 -9.63 -0.98
CA ARG A 230 -7.97 -8.51 -1.94
C ARG A 230 -6.83 -8.55 -2.95
N TRP A 231 -5.60 -8.80 -2.50
CA TRP A 231 -4.44 -8.85 -3.41
C TRP A 231 -4.47 -10.02 -4.40
N GLN A 232 -5.12 -11.12 -4.01
CA GLN A 232 -5.24 -12.34 -4.82
C GLN A 232 -6.33 -12.19 -5.90
N CYS A 233 -7.30 -11.30 -5.69
CA CYS A 233 -8.39 -11.10 -6.62
C CYS A 233 -7.94 -10.28 -7.84
N LEU A 234 -8.19 -10.81 -9.04
CA LEU A 234 -7.85 -10.14 -10.29
C LEU A 234 -8.95 -9.19 -10.79
N TRP A 235 -10.08 -9.11 -10.09
CA TRP A 235 -11.29 -8.44 -10.56
C TRP A 235 -11.74 -7.33 -9.60
N ASP A 236 -12.07 -6.17 -10.17
CA ASP A 236 -12.74 -5.06 -9.49
C ASP A 236 -14.26 -5.09 -9.69
N GLU A 237 -14.80 -6.17 -10.24
CA GLU A 237 -16.21 -6.34 -10.57
C GLU A 237 -16.81 -7.63 -9.99
N SER A 238 -18.02 -7.51 -9.44
CA SER A 238 -18.76 -8.64 -8.90
C SER A 238 -19.25 -9.60 -9.99
N GLY A 239 -19.22 -10.90 -9.71
CA GLY A 239 -19.72 -11.91 -10.66
C GLY A 239 -18.77 -12.21 -11.82
N CYS A 240 -17.50 -11.82 -11.69
CA CYS A 240 -16.43 -12.14 -12.63
C CYS A 240 -15.58 -13.33 -12.17
N TYR A 241 -15.34 -13.45 -10.87
CA TYR A 241 -14.57 -14.55 -10.30
C TYR A 241 -15.22 -15.92 -10.54
N ASN A 242 -14.45 -16.87 -11.07
CA ASN A 242 -14.89 -18.22 -11.45
C ASN A 242 -16.07 -18.25 -12.44
N THR A 243 -16.09 -17.33 -13.40
CA THR A 243 -17.07 -17.31 -14.49
C THR A 243 -16.37 -17.33 -15.85
N SER A 244 -17.14 -17.55 -16.92
CA SER A 244 -16.65 -17.47 -18.30
C SER A 244 -16.76 -16.06 -18.91
N LYS A 245 -17.08 -15.03 -18.11
CA LYS A 245 -17.13 -13.65 -18.59
C LYS A 245 -15.73 -13.19 -19.01
N THR A 246 -15.66 -12.50 -20.14
CA THR A 246 -14.40 -12.00 -20.72
C THR A 246 -14.28 -10.48 -20.68
N ASP A 247 -15.37 -9.78 -20.35
CA ASP A 247 -15.53 -8.32 -20.37
C ASP A 247 -15.49 -7.69 -18.97
N CYS A 248 -14.83 -8.35 -18.03
CA CYS A 248 -14.76 -7.94 -16.62
C CYS A 248 -13.74 -6.83 -16.34
N LEU A 249 -14.10 -5.91 -15.44
CA LEU A 249 -13.15 -4.92 -14.95
C LEU A 249 -12.04 -5.55 -14.11
N GLN A 250 -10.79 -5.37 -14.55
CA GLN A 250 -9.61 -5.89 -13.87
C GLN A 250 -9.20 -5.01 -12.69
N ASN A 251 -8.73 -5.66 -11.62
CA ASN A 251 -8.12 -5.03 -10.45
C ASN A 251 -6.79 -4.33 -10.79
N GLU A 252 -6.20 -4.63 -11.94
CA GLU A 252 -5.03 -3.94 -12.45
C GLU A 252 -5.27 -3.52 -13.89
N ARG A 253 -5.05 -2.23 -14.18
CA ARG A 253 -5.22 -1.60 -15.49
C ARG A 253 -4.49 -0.26 -15.54
N THR A 254 -4.41 0.36 -16.72
CA THR A 254 -3.57 1.54 -17.00
C THR A 254 -3.74 2.71 -16.03
N ASP A 255 -4.97 2.95 -15.56
CA ASP A 255 -5.33 4.05 -14.64
C ASP A 255 -5.52 3.59 -13.19
N HIS A 256 -5.41 2.29 -12.92
CA HIS A 256 -5.64 1.70 -11.61
C HIS A 256 -4.72 0.50 -11.39
N PRO A 257 -3.58 0.67 -10.70
CA PRO A 257 -2.63 -0.43 -10.49
C PRO A 257 -3.17 -1.54 -9.57
N GLY A 258 -4.18 -1.21 -8.75
CA GLY A 258 -4.72 -2.06 -7.68
C GLY A 258 -3.65 -2.82 -6.93
N TYR A 259 -3.79 -4.15 -6.84
CA TYR A 259 -2.79 -5.02 -6.20
C TYR A 259 -1.85 -5.71 -7.17
N GLY A 260 -1.80 -5.26 -8.43
CA GLY A 260 -0.81 -5.71 -9.41
C GLY A 260 0.62 -5.63 -8.91
N PRO A 261 1.06 -4.45 -8.40
CA PRO A 261 2.40 -4.30 -7.83
C PRO A 261 2.68 -5.30 -6.71
N THR A 262 1.69 -5.58 -5.86
CA THR A 262 1.81 -6.53 -4.74
C THR A 262 1.98 -7.97 -5.22
N ARG A 263 1.23 -8.40 -6.25
CA ARG A 263 1.40 -9.75 -6.83
C ARG A 263 2.81 -9.94 -7.37
N ARG A 264 3.31 -8.98 -8.17
CA ARG A 264 4.68 -9.01 -8.71
C ARG A 264 5.75 -8.92 -7.63
N TYR A 265 5.50 -8.14 -6.58
CA TYR A 265 6.41 -8.00 -5.44
C TYR A 265 6.66 -9.35 -4.75
N ILE A 266 5.60 -10.11 -4.49
CA ILE A 266 5.67 -11.45 -3.89
C ILE A 266 6.47 -12.40 -4.79
N GLU A 267 6.12 -12.48 -6.08
CA GLU A 267 6.82 -13.33 -7.04
C GLU A 267 8.32 -13.00 -7.12
N ASN A 268 8.66 -11.70 -7.12
CA ASN A 268 10.05 -11.25 -7.15
C ASN A 268 10.81 -11.64 -5.87
N ILE A 269 10.22 -11.48 -4.69
CA ILE A 269 10.86 -11.90 -3.45
C ILE A 269 11.09 -13.41 -3.45
N ASP A 270 10.08 -14.21 -3.78
CA ASP A 270 10.19 -15.67 -3.72
C ASP A 270 11.24 -16.18 -4.72
N LYS A 271 11.33 -15.57 -5.90
CA LYS A 271 12.36 -15.85 -6.90
C LYS A 271 13.77 -15.51 -6.39
N VAL A 272 13.96 -14.31 -5.85
CA VAL A 272 15.27 -13.88 -5.32
C VAL A 272 15.67 -14.75 -4.13
N TYR A 273 14.78 -14.93 -3.16
CA TYR A 273 15.00 -15.73 -1.97
C TYR A 273 15.41 -17.16 -2.30
N SER A 274 14.65 -17.83 -3.17
CA SER A 274 14.93 -19.20 -3.59
C SER A 274 16.31 -19.33 -4.26
N SER A 275 16.68 -18.34 -5.08
CA SER A 275 17.99 -18.32 -5.75
C SER A 275 19.17 -18.11 -4.80
N LEU A 276 18.95 -17.48 -3.64
CA LEU A 276 19.96 -17.27 -2.61
C LEU A 276 20.13 -18.53 -1.75
N VAL A 277 19.01 -19.15 -1.37
CA VAL A 277 19.00 -20.40 -0.59
C VAL A 277 19.67 -21.53 -1.38
N SER A 278 19.37 -21.66 -2.68
CA SER A 278 19.94 -22.74 -3.53
C SER A 278 21.45 -22.61 -3.76
N LYS A 279 22.05 -21.43 -3.53
CA LYS A 279 23.50 -21.22 -3.67
C LYS A 279 24.29 -21.55 -2.39
N THR A 280 23.60 -21.77 -1.28
CA THR A 280 24.20 -22.04 0.03
C THR A 280 24.21 -23.53 0.36
N GLN A 281 23.51 -24.35 -0.44
CA GLN A 281 23.58 -25.82 -0.43
C GLN A 281 24.63 -26.30 -1.43
#